data_AF-A0A175QC09-F1
#
_entry.id   AF-A0A175QC09-F1
#
_cell.length_a   1.000
_cell.length_b   1.000
_cell.length_c   1.000
_cell.angle_alpha   90.00
_cell.angle_beta   90.00
_cell.angle_gamma   90.00
#
_symmetry.space_group_name_H-M   'P 1'
#
loop_
_entity.id
_entity.type
_entity.pdbx_description
1 polymer ?
#
loop_
_entity_poly.entity_id
_entity_poly.type
_entity_poly.pdbx_seq_one_letter_code
_entity_poly.pdbx_strand_id
1 'polypeptide(L)' 'SGHSTRVGAAIDMATKKYSTAQIMQEGTWKKAETVMRYIRHVDAHSGAMIDLMENHY' A
#
# COMPACT_ATOMS: atom_id res chain seq x y z
N SER A 1 -20.67 -2.17 -3.35
CA SER A 1 -20.12 -3.49 -3.73
C SER A 1 -19.04 -3.86 -2.72
N GLY A 2 -18.80 -5.15 -2.42
CA GLY A 2 -17.78 -5.54 -1.43
C GLY A 2 -16.33 -5.24 -1.87
N HIS A 3 -16.12 -4.93 -3.15
CA HIS A 3 -14.83 -4.59 -3.72
C HIS A 3 -14.28 -3.27 -3.17
N SER A 4 -15.10 -2.22 -3.10
CA SER A 4 -14.70 -0.91 -2.60
C SER A 4 -14.32 -0.94 -1.11
N THR A 5 -15.01 -1.74 -0.30
CA THR A 5 -14.66 -1.93 1.12
C THR A 5 -13.30 -2.60 1.30
N ARG A 6 -12.99 -3.62 0.49
CA ARG A 6 -11.68 -4.30 0.53
C ARG A 6 -10.54 -3.41 0.06
N VAL A 7 -10.77 -2.59 -0.98
CA VAL A 7 -9.79 -1.62 -1.46
C VAL A 7 -9.51 -0.55 -0.41
N GLY A 8 -10.55 -0.03 0.26
CA GLY A 8 -10.40 0.91 1.38
C GLY A 8 -9.58 0.31 2.52
N ALA A 9 -9.89 -0.92 2.93
CA ALA A 9 -9.12 -1.61 3.97
C ALA A 9 -7.64 -1.83 3.59
N ALA A 10 -7.34 -2.14 2.32
CA ALA A 10 -5.96 -2.24 1.83
C ALA A 10 -5.20 -0.91 1.95
N ILE A 11 -5.86 0.19 1.60
CA ILE A 11 -5.31 1.55 1.66
C ILE A 11 -5.04 1.95 3.12
N ASP A 12 -5.98 1.66 4.02
CA ASP A 12 -5.84 1.94 5.45
C ASP A 12 -4.68 1.14 6.08
N MET A 13 -4.56 -0.13 5.73
CA MET A 13 -3.43 -0.97 6.16
C MET A 13 -2.09 -0.46 5.60
N ALA A 14 -2.04 -0.05 4.33
CA ALA A 14 -0.83 0.53 3.76
C ALA A 14 -0.43 1.84 4.45
N THR A 15 -1.41 2.68 4.80
CA THR A 15 -1.20 3.93 5.56
C THR A 15 -0.62 3.66 6.94
N LYS A 16 -1.07 2.57 7.58
CA LYS A 16 -0.55 2.09 8.88
C LYS A 16 0.78 1.33 8.76
N LYS A 17 1.44 1.35 7.58
CA LYS A 17 2.74 0.70 7.30
C LYS A 17 2.73 -0.82 7.48
N TYR A 18 1.58 -1.48 7.33
CA TYR A 18 1.55 -2.94 7.22
C TYR A 18 2.23 -3.39 5.93
N SER A 19 2.83 -4.58 5.97
CA SER A 19 3.51 -5.13 4.81
C SER A 19 2.52 -5.54 3.71
N THR A 20 2.96 -5.48 2.45
CA THR A 20 2.16 -5.94 1.30
C THR A 20 1.70 -7.40 1.47
N ALA A 21 2.50 -8.25 2.12
CA ALA A 21 2.15 -9.64 2.39
C ALA A 21 0.96 -9.78 3.37
N GLN A 22 0.92 -8.98 4.44
CA GLN A 22 -0.21 -8.95 5.39
C GLN A 22 -1.48 -8.45 4.70
N ILE A 23 -1.37 -7.37 3.93
CA ILE A 23 -2.47 -6.83 3.13
C ILE A 23 -3.01 -7.90 2.19
N MET A 24 -2.14 -8.60 1.46
CA MET A 24 -2.51 -9.72 0.58
C MET A 24 -3.28 -10.83 1.29
N GLN A 25 -2.83 -11.21 2.49
CA GLN A 25 -3.47 -12.26 3.29
C GLN A 25 -4.86 -11.83 3.76
N GLU A 26 -4.99 -10.65 4.35
CA GLU A 26 -6.26 -10.16 4.90
C GLU A 26 -7.29 -9.87 3.81
N GLY A 27 -6.86 -9.23 2.71
CA GLY A 27 -7.75 -8.95 1.60
C GLY A 27 -7.82 -10.04 0.55
N THR A 28 -7.33 -11.25 0.85
CA THR A 28 -7.42 -12.45 -0.02
C THR A 28 -6.99 -12.21 -1.47
N TRP A 29 -5.94 -11.41 -1.67
CA TRP A 29 -5.42 -11.10 -3.00
C TRP A 29 -4.38 -12.12 -3.44
N LYS A 30 -4.63 -12.77 -4.58
CA LYS A 30 -3.70 -13.76 -5.16
C LYS A 30 -2.49 -13.14 -5.85
N LYS A 31 -2.60 -11.90 -6.32
CA LYS A 31 -1.58 -11.21 -7.10
C LYS A 31 -1.12 -9.96 -6.35
N ALA A 32 0.18 -9.89 -6.06
CA ALA A 32 0.79 -8.72 -5.43
C ALA A 32 0.63 -7.45 -6.29
N GLU A 33 0.73 -7.58 -7.61
CA GLU A 33 0.56 -6.47 -8.57
C GLU A 33 -0.78 -5.73 -8.37
N THR A 34 -1.86 -6.49 -8.11
CA THR A 34 -3.19 -5.92 -7.88
C THR A 34 -3.21 -5.06 -6.61
N VAL A 35 -2.60 -5.54 -5.54
CA VAL A 35 -2.51 -4.79 -4.27
C VAL A 35 -1.65 -3.54 -4.46
N MET A 36 -0.46 -3.70 -5.05
CA MET A 36 0.47 -2.62 -5.37
C MET A 36 -0.15 -1.54 -6.26
N ARG A 37 -1.13 -1.88 -7.11
CA ARG A 37 -1.88 -0.88 -7.89
C ARG A 37 -2.79 -0.01 -7.01
N TYR A 38 -3.42 -0.58 -5.99
CA TYR A 38 -4.33 0.16 -5.11
C TYR A 38 -3.58 0.99 -4.05
N ILE A 39 -2.48 0.46 -3.51
CA ILE A 39 -1.73 1.12 -2.44
C ILE A 39 -0.63 2.06 -2.96
N ARG A 40 -0.33 2.07 -4.27
CA ARG A 40 0.72 2.92 -4.87
C ARG A 40 0.54 4.41 -4.58
N HIS A 41 -0.70 4.88 -4.51
CA HIS A 41 -1.00 6.28 -4.25
C HIS A 41 -0.85 6.66 -2.77
N VAL A 42 -0.88 5.68 -1.86
CA VAL A 42 -0.68 5.90 -0.43
C VAL A 42 0.76 6.31 -0.15
N ASP A 43 1.71 5.75 -0.90
CA ASP A 43 3.15 5.98 -0.71
C ASP A 43 3.73 7.02 -1.70
N ALA A 44 2.90 7.53 -2.62
CA ALA A 44 3.34 8.47 -3.66
C ALA A 44 3.83 9.82 -3.12
N HIS A 45 3.54 10.15 -1.86
CA HIS A 45 4.07 11.33 -1.17
C HIS A 45 5.26 11.02 -0.23
N SER A 46 5.69 9.77 -0.14
CA SER A 46 6.73 9.32 0.80
C SER A 46 7.58 8.20 0.19
N GLY A 47 7.89 8.32 -1.11
CA GLY A 47 8.77 7.35 -1.75
C GLY A 47 10.08 7.29 -0.98
N ALA A 48 10.53 6.08 -0.62
CA ALA A 48 11.80 5.87 0.09
C ALA A 48 12.99 6.55 -0.59
N MET A 49 12.88 6.86 -1.89
CA MET A 49 13.85 7.66 -2.64
C MET A 49 13.81 9.16 -2.30
N ILE A 50 12.62 9.76 -2.08
CA ILE A 50 12.51 11.16 -1.63
C ILE A 50 13.03 11.28 -0.20
N ASP A 51 12.65 10.37 0.69
CA ASP A 51 13.15 10.33 2.08
C ASP A 51 14.68 10.15 2.11
N LEU A 52 15.23 9.26 1.27
CA LEU A 52 16.67 9.10 1.09
C LEU A 52 17.33 10.36 0.50
N MET A 53 16.67 11.09 -0.39
CA MET A 53 17.23 12.31 -0.99
C MET A 53 17.20 13.51 -0.03
N GLU A 54 16.16 13.63 0.78
CA GLU A 54 15.97 14.73 1.75
C GLU A 54 16.88 14.58 2.97
N ASN A 55 17.14 13.35 3.42
CA ASN A 55 17.99 13.08 4.58
C ASN A 55 19.51 13.13 4.26
N HIS A 56 19.88 13.45 3.02
CA HIS A 56 21.26 13.53 2.53
C HIS A 56 21.69 14.97 2.14
N TYR A 57 20.85 15.99 2.40
CA TYR A 57 21.16 17.41 2.17
C TYR A 57 21.07 18.26 3.44
#